data_AF-A0A239RHR8-F1
#
_entry.id   AF-A0A239RHR8-F1
#
_cell.length_a   1.000
_cell.length_b   1.000
_cell.length_c   1.000
_cell.angle_alpha   90.00
_cell.angle_beta   90.00
_cell.angle_gamma   90.00
#
_symmetry.space_group_name_H-M   'P 1'
#
loop_
_entity.id
_entity.type
_entity.pdbx_description
1 polymer ?
#
loop_
_entity_poly.entity_id
_entity_poly.type
_entity_poly.pdbx_seq_one_letter_code
_entity_poly.pdbx_strand_id
1 'polypeptide(L)'
;MQKNILLENRKFYRGTIFTISYFWDKKECDSFLLAECWEENYIFQIVCISGYNAGTVLGYIKKGTLSGTHRAITYEELIDGIKENFMNPDLESLKIEDEYKLRFE
;
A
#
# COMPACT_ATOMS: atom_id res chain seq x y z
N MET A 1 -7.26 3.26 19.54
CA MET A 1 -8.53 2.57 19.20
C MET A 1 -9.38 3.31 18.16
N GLN A 2 -9.69 4.62 18.29
CA GLN A 2 -10.53 5.33 17.30
C GLN A 2 -9.92 5.46 15.88
N LYS A 3 -8.60 5.48 15.74
CA LYS A 3 -7.91 5.65 14.45
C LYS A 3 -8.08 4.43 13.51
N ASN A 4 -8.18 3.22 14.07
CA ASN A 4 -8.31 1.99 13.30
C ASN A 4 -9.71 1.84 12.69
N ILE A 5 -10.76 2.21 13.42
CA ILE A 5 -12.16 2.11 12.97
C ILE A 5 -12.43 3.02 11.76
N LEU A 6 -11.76 4.19 11.68
CA LEU A 6 -11.88 5.10 10.54
C LEU A 6 -11.22 4.55 9.27
N LEU A 7 -10.19 3.70 9.41
CA LEU A 7 -9.49 3.12 8.27
C LEU A 7 -10.21 1.88 7.73
N GLU A 8 -10.87 1.09 8.58
CA GLU A 8 -11.57 -0.14 8.18
C GLU A 8 -12.65 0.08 7.11
N ASN A 9 -13.34 1.22 7.13
CA ASN A 9 -14.37 1.56 6.12
C ASN A 9 -13.82 2.36 4.93
N ARG A 10 -12.52 2.63 4.92
CA ARG A 10 -11.89 3.47 3.89
C ARG A 10 -11.56 2.65 2.65
N LYS A 11 -11.80 3.27 1.49
CA LYS A 11 -11.33 2.77 0.19
C LYS A 11 -10.07 3.50 -0.23
N PHE A 12 -9.11 2.75 -0.75
CA PHE A 12 -7.84 3.25 -1.28
C PHE A 12 -7.83 3.06 -2.79
N TYR A 13 -7.38 4.09 -3.51
CA TYR A 13 -7.40 4.14 -4.96
C TYR A 13 -5.95 4.18 -5.50
N ARG A 14 -5.78 4.08 -6.82
CA ARG A 14 -4.50 4.43 -7.45
C ARG A 14 -4.07 5.82 -6.99
N GLY A 15 -2.78 6.06 -6.82
CA GLY A 15 -2.29 7.34 -6.29
C GLY A 15 -2.16 7.38 -4.76
N THR A 16 -2.80 6.44 -4.04
CA THR A 16 -2.63 6.31 -2.59
C THR A 16 -1.16 6.05 -2.27
N ILE A 17 -0.60 6.86 -1.36
CA ILE A 17 0.72 6.67 -0.82
C ILE A 17 0.61 6.09 0.59
N PHE A 18 1.45 5.12 0.91
CA PHE A 18 1.61 4.65 2.26
C PHE A 18 3.08 4.49 2.62
N THR A 19 3.40 4.75 3.88
CA THR A 19 4.73 4.54 4.45
C THR A 19 4.64 3.42 5.48
N ILE A 20 5.57 2.49 5.43
CA ILE A 20 5.64 1.38 6.39
C ILE A 20 7.09 0.99 6.67
N SER A 21 7.35 0.59 7.91
CA SER A 21 8.59 -0.09 8.28
C SER A 21 8.47 -1.60 8.06
N TYR A 22 9.53 -2.21 7.55
CA TYR A 22 9.63 -3.67 7.38
C TYR A 22 11.05 -4.13 7.65
N PHE A 23 11.23 -5.43 7.91
CA PHE A 23 12.53 -5.98 8.26
C PHE A 23 12.95 -7.05 7.26
N TRP A 24 13.96 -6.72 6.46
CA TRP A 24 14.66 -7.70 5.64
C TRP A 24 15.92 -8.21 6.35
N ASP A 25 17.06 -7.53 6.14
CA ASP A 25 18.31 -7.75 6.90
C ASP A 25 18.50 -6.67 7.99
N LYS A 26 17.94 -5.49 7.73
CA LYS A 26 17.87 -4.34 8.63
C LYS A 26 16.47 -3.74 8.58
N LYS A 27 16.16 -2.90 9.56
CA LYS A 27 14.90 -2.15 9.57
C LYS A 27 14.94 -1.10 8.45
N GLU A 28 14.04 -1.23 7.50
CA GLU A 28 13.78 -0.24 6.46
C GLU A 28 12.49 0.51 6.79
N CYS A 29 12.36 1.71 6.24
CA CYS A 29 11.14 2.52 6.31
C CYS A 29 11.02 3.29 5.00
N ASP A 30 10.10 2.82 4.15
CA ASP A 30 9.93 3.35 2.81
C ASP A 30 8.47 3.74 2.55
N SER A 31 8.30 4.59 1.55
CA SER A 31 7.02 5.05 1.02
C SER A 31 6.73 4.37 -0.31
N PHE A 32 5.47 4.01 -0.48
CA PHE A 32 4.97 3.21 -1.57
C PHE A 32 3.75 3.86 -2.19
N LEU A 33 3.61 3.71 -3.50
CA LEU A 33 2.48 4.16 -4.30
C LEU A 33 1.68 2.96 -4.79
N LEU A 34 0.35 3.01 -4.65
CA LEU A 34 -0.53 2.11 -5.37
C LEU A 34 -0.67 2.58 -6.83
N ALA A 35 -0.06 1.84 -7.76
CA ALA A 35 -0.18 2.08 -9.19
C ALA A 35 -1.14 1.08 -9.84
N GLU A 36 -1.93 1.51 -10.83
CA GLU A 36 -2.91 0.66 -11.51
C GLU A 36 -2.23 -0.50 -12.24
N CYS A 37 -2.70 -1.73 -12.02
CA CYS A 37 -2.19 -2.92 -12.68
C CYS A 37 -3.22 -3.43 -13.71
N TRP A 38 -2.76 -3.69 -14.93
CA TRP A 38 -3.60 -4.18 -16.03
C TRP A 38 -3.63 -5.71 -16.14
N GLU A 39 -2.92 -6.41 -15.25
CA GLU A 39 -2.90 -7.86 -15.22
C GLU A 39 -4.22 -8.45 -14.71
N GLU A 40 -4.57 -9.64 -15.18
CA GLU A 40 -5.87 -10.26 -14.93
C GLU A 40 -6.13 -10.52 -13.43
N ASN A 41 -5.09 -10.82 -12.65
CA ASN A 41 -5.21 -11.22 -11.26
C ASN A 41 -4.91 -10.11 -10.23
N TYR A 42 -4.40 -8.96 -10.67
CA TYR A 42 -3.91 -7.91 -9.78
C TYR A 42 -4.62 -6.58 -10.03
N ILE A 43 -4.93 -5.85 -8.95
CA ILE A 43 -5.56 -4.53 -9.02
C ILE A 43 -4.53 -3.41 -8.94
N PHE A 44 -3.54 -3.55 -8.07
CA PHE A 44 -2.48 -2.55 -7.89
C PHE A 44 -1.09 -3.18 -7.88
N GLN A 45 -0.13 -2.46 -8.44
CA GLN A 45 1.29 -2.59 -8.17
C GLN A 45 1.64 -1.74 -6.95
N ILE A 46 2.54 -2.26 -6.12
CA ILE A 46 3.13 -1.53 -4.99
C ILE A 46 4.50 -1.03 -5.46
N VAL A 47 4.57 0.26 -5.78
CA VAL A 47 5.78 0.90 -6.31
C VAL A 47 6.48 1.65 -5.19
N CYS A 48 7.74 1.34 -4.92
CA CYS A 48 8.54 2.10 -3.98
C CYS A 48 8.87 3.48 -4.56
N ILE A 49 8.65 4.54 -3.79
CA ILE A 49 8.87 5.94 -4.21
C ILE A 49 9.88 6.67 -3.32
N SER A 50 10.53 5.97 -2.38
CA SER A 50 11.58 6.54 -1.53
C SER A 50 12.80 5.64 -1.43
N GLY A 51 13.86 6.17 -0.82
CA GLY A 51 15.04 5.39 -0.46
C GLY A 51 15.80 4.84 -1.67
N TYR A 52 16.55 3.77 -1.43
CA TYR A 52 17.39 3.12 -2.43
C TYR A 52 16.58 2.36 -3.50
N ASN A 53 15.40 1.87 -3.11
CA ASN A 53 14.52 1.09 -3.99
C ASN A 53 13.55 1.96 -4.80
N ALA A 54 13.70 3.28 -4.79
CA ALA A 54 12.80 4.20 -5.49
C ALA A 54 12.67 3.84 -6.99
N GLY A 55 11.44 3.77 -7.48
CA GLY A 55 11.10 3.38 -8.84
C GLY A 55 10.93 1.87 -9.06
N THR A 56 11.14 1.04 -8.03
CA THR A 56 10.97 -0.41 -8.16
C THR A 56 9.57 -0.88 -7.77
N VAL A 57 9.08 -1.92 -8.45
CA VAL A 57 7.86 -2.64 -8.04
C VAL A 57 8.27 -3.68 -7.00
N LEU A 58 7.75 -3.56 -5.78
CA LEU A 58 8.04 -4.49 -4.68
C LEU A 58 6.90 -5.46 -4.40
N GLY A 59 5.77 -5.33 -5.08
CA GLY A 59 4.66 -6.23 -4.86
C GLY A 59 3.43 -5.91 -5.67
N TYR A 60 2.42 -6.76 -5.49
CA TYR A 60 1.13 -6.64 -6.15
C TYR A 60 0.01 -6.95 -5.18
N ILE A 61 -1.11 -6.25 -5.32
CA ILE A 61 -2.34 -6.53 -4.59
C ILE A 61 -3.28 -7.27 -5.53
N LYS A 62 -3.72 -8.47 -5.12
CA LYS A 62 -4.63 -9.30 -5.90
C LYS A 62 -6.03 -8.69 -5.94
N LYS A 63 -6.78 -8.99 -7.01
CA LYS A 63 -8.20 -8.66 -7.08
C LYS A 63 -8.97 -9.51 -6.06
N GLY A 64 -9.70 -8.88 -5.14
CA GLY A 64 -10.60 -9.59 -4.24
C GLY A 64 -11.79 -10.20 -4.97
N THR A 65 -12.35 -11.28 -4.43
CA THR A 65 -13.50 -12.02 -5.00
C THR A 65 -14.77 -11.17 -5.17
N LEU A 66 -14.87 -10.07 -4.41
CA LEU A 66 -16.00 -9.14 -4.41
C LEU A 66 -15.69 -7.81 -5.14
N SER A 67 -14.51 -7.67 -5.76
CA SER A 67 -14.09 -6.44 -6.42
C SER A 67 -14.87 -6.24 -7.74
N GLY A 68 -16.12 -5.78 -7.64
CA GLY A 68 -16.93 -5.38 -8.79
C GLY A 68 -16.33 -4.24 -9.63
N THR A 69 -15.22 -3.63 -9.18
CA THR A 69 -14.51 -2.55 -9.88
C THR A 69 -13.00 -2.64 -9.64
N HIS A 70 -12.18 -2.52 -10.70
CA HIS A 70 -10.70 -2.48 -10.66
C HIS A 70 -10.14 -1.15 -10.11
N ARG A 71 -10.92 -0.41 -9.32
CA ARG A 71 -10.63 1.00 -9.02
C ARG A 71 -10.19 1.26 -7.58
N ALA A 72 -10.50 0.37 -6.65
CA ALA A 72 -10.21 0.58 -5.25
C ALA A 72 -10.04 -0.73 -4.48
N ILE A 73 -9.31 -0.65 -3.38
CA ILE A 73 -9.18 -1.71 -2.37
C ILE A 73 -9.64 -1.24 -1.00
N THR A 74 -10.02 -2.18 -0.15
CA THR A 74 -10.29 -1.95 1.28
C THR A 74 -8.98 -1.86 2.08
N TYR A 75 -9.08 -1.46 3.34
CA TYR A 75 -7.93 -1.52 4.26
C TYR A 75 -7.45 -2.94 4.50
N GLU A 76 -8.38 -3.90 4.60
CA GLU A 76 -8.05 -5.32 4.75
C GLU A 76 -7.25 -5.82 3.54
N GLU A 77 -7.70 -5.53 2.32
CA GLU A 77 -7.00 -5.89 1.08
C GLU A 77 -5.61 -5.23 1.00
N LEU A 78 -5.46 -3.99 1.48
CA LEU A 78 -4.15 -3.32 1.58
C LEU A 78 -3.24 -4.04 2.58
N ILE A 79 -3.75 -4.37 3.77
CA ILE A 79 -2.98 -5.05 4.82
C ILE A 79 -2.56 -6.45 4.37
N ASP A 80 -3.44 -7.19 3.72
CA ASP A 80 -3.12 -8.51 3.19
C ASP A 80 -2.10 -8.42 2.06
N GLY A 81 -2.25 -7.45 1.15
CA GLY A 81 -1.23 -7.12 0.16
C GLY A 81 0.12 -6.81 0.80
N ILE A 82 0.16 -6.03 1.88
CA ILE A 82 1.40 -5.73 2.60
C ILE A 82 2.01 -7.01 3.19
N LYS A 83 1.22 -7.85 3.87
CA LYS A 83 1.71 -9.09 4.46
C LYS A 83 2.22 -10.08 3.42
N GLU A 84 1.63 -10.12 2.23
CA GLU A 84 2.06 -11.01 1.14
C GLU A 84 3.37 -10.56 0.49
N ASN A 85 3.63 -9.25 0.43
CA ASN A 85 4.76 -8.70 -0.36
C ASN A 85 5.95 -8.24 0.49
N PHE A 86 5.76 -7.93 1.78
CA PHE A 86 6.83 -7.43 2.66
C PHE A 86 7.20 -8.46 3.72
N MET A 87 8.52 -8.60 3.97
CA MET A 87 9.01 -9.46 5.04
C MET A 87 8.91 -8.75 6.39
N ASN A 88 8.20 -9.36 7.35
CA ASN A 88 7.99 -8.85 8.72
C ASN A 88 7.55 -7.36 8.76
N PRO A 89 6.41 -6.99 8.14
CA PRO A 89 5.94 -5.61 8.15
C PRO A 89 5.47 -5.20 9.54
N ASP A 90 5.90 -4.02 9.99
CA ASP A 90 5.43 -3.39 11.22
C ASP A 90 4.13 -2.63 10.91
N LEU A 91 2.99 -3.30 11.03
CA LEU A 91 1.68 -2.72 10.72
C LEU A 91 1.30 -1.54 11.63
N GLU A 92 1.90 -1.42 12.82
CA GLU A 92 1.69 -0.25 13.68
C GLU A 92 2.38 1.00 13.14
N SER A 93 3.44 0.82 12.34
CA SER A 93 4.14 1.90 11.65
C SER A 93 3.43 2.37 10.37
N LEU A 94 2.41 1.64 9.89
CA LEU A 94 1.71 1.96 8.66
C LEU A 94 1.05 3.35 8.75
N LYS A 95 1.42 4.22 7.83
CA LYS A 95 0.81 5.53 7.63
C LYS A 95 0.31 5.60 6.20
N ILE A 96 -0.92 6.06 6.03
CA ILE A 96 -1.49 6.30 4.70
C ILE A 96 -1.53 7.81 4.52
N GLU A 97 -0.79 8.29 3.54
CA GLU A 97 -0.75 9.68 3.13
C GLU A 97 -1.86 9.90 2.10
N ASP A 98 -2.83 10.72 2.46
CA ASP A 98 -3.92 11.07 1.55
C ASP A 98 -3.39 11.88 0.37
N GLU A 99 -3.98 11.67 -0.81
CA GLU A 99 -3.64 12.28 -2.12
C GLU A 99 -3.52 13.83 -2.16
N TYR A 100 -3.63 14.54 -1.04
CA TYR A 100 -3.66 16.00 -0.98
C TYR A 100 -2.63 16.65 -0.05
N LYS A 101 -1.59 15.92 0.42
CA LYS A 101 -0.51 16.53 1.24
C LYS A 101 0.92 16.31 0.75
N LEU A 102 1.12 16.01 -0.54
CA LEU A 102 2.43 16.24 -1.16
C LEU A 102 2.62 17.74 -1.37
N ARG A 103 3.05 18.45 -0.32
CA ARG A 103 3.73 19.73 -0.48
C ARG A 103 5.11 19.40 -0.99
N PHE A 104 5.34 19.59 -2.28
CA PHE A 104 6.69 19.70 -2.81
C PHE A 104 7.25 21.02 -2.24
N GLU A 105 8.17 20.91 -1.29
CA GLU A 105 9.02 22.03 -0.86
C GLU A 105 10.13 22.28 -1.90
#